data_AF-A0A496PLQ2-F1
#
_entry.id   AF-A0A496PLQ2-F1
#
_cell.length_a   1.000
_cell.length_b   1.000
_cell.length_c   1.000
_cell.angle_alpha   90.00
_cell.angle_beta   90.00
_cell.angle_gamma   90.00
#
_symmetry.space_group_name_H-M   'P 1'
#
loop_
_entity.id
_entity.type
_entity.pdbx_description
1 polymer ?
#
loop_
_entity_poly.entity_id
_entity_poly.type
_entity_poly.pdbx_seq_one_letter_code
_entity_poly.pdbx_strand_id
1 'polypeptide(L)'
;MNEIIETLTGSAAGTSQATIMLLTMLSSLLLAVGIILLARRNDFGWWLVMLGYFANPLVAALYPGQNDYWLLLGAIPLFICAATAMYGFSRHPLKGRFTRVLAPTQFSVVGLLGLLLLAVALTILQWGHAVTTPQRLFATLSADQMSGPLLTAWLNFFFTALIGASLVGVGFAQRWAWGLTALGGAGLALLTTLQPQLSGSEEPLFGLLLGYVLVVVTAVYAWIAWGTPLAQTSGEDTSEDSAAADADADPDALDPETEAALEAKVDAEIAAEQAADAAATKGEPSKDVPSK
;
A
#
# COMPACT_ATOMS: atom_id res chain seq x y z
N MET A 1 23.73 -14.17 -19.27
CA MET A 1 23.10 -12.88 -18.94
C MET A 1 22.30 -12.34 -20.12
N ASN A 2 22.90 -12.19 -21.30
CA ASN A 2 22.17 -11.73 -22.50
C ASN A 2 21.01 -12.65 -22.90
N GLU A 3 21.23 -13.97 -22.92
CA GLU A 3 20.20 -14.97 -23.21
C GLU A 3 19.02 -14.91 -22.22
N ILE A 4 19.28 -14.72 -20.92
CA ILE A 4 18.23 -14.55 -19.91
C ILE A 4 17.40 -13.28 -20.17
N ILE A 5 18.05 -12.17 -20.50
CA ILE A 5 17.36 -10.91 -20.81
C ILE A 5 16.51 -11.08 -22.06
N GLU A 6 17.03 -11.77 -23.06
CA GLU A 6 16.32 -12.02 -24.33
C GLU A 6 15.11 -12.92 -24.13
N THR A 7 15.22 -14.02 -23.40
CA THR A 7 14.07 -14.89 -23.04
C THR A 7 13.03 -14.16 -22.20
N LEU A 8 13.45 -13.30 -21.27
CA LEU A 8 12.52 -12.56 -20.43
C LEU A 8 11.76 -11.48 -21.24
N THR A 9 12.47 -10.74 -22.08
CA THR A 9 11.96 -9.53 -22.73
C THR A 9 11.52 -9.72 -24.18
N GLY A 10 11.86 -10.83 -24.82
CA GLY A 10 11.69 -11.05 -26.26
C GLY A 10 12.51 -10.06 -27.12
N SER A 11 13.59 -9.52 -26.57
CA SER A 11 14.41 -8.48 -27.22
C SER A 11 15.87 -8.59 -26.83
N ALA A 12 16.77 -8.27 -27.77
CA ALA A 12 18.21 -8.33 -27.53
C ALA A 12 18.63 -7.42 -26.36
N ALA A 13 19.53 -7.93 -25.51
CA ALA A 13 20.07 -7.19 -24.37
C ALA A 13 20.76 -5.89 -24.82
N GLY A 14 20.52 -4.80 -24.10
CA GLY A 14 21.07 -3.48 -24.42
C GLY A 14 20.22 -2.64 -25.38
N THR A 15 19.10 -3.17 -25.88
CA THR A 15 18.12 -2.39 -26.66
C THR A 15 17.17 -1.61 -25.76
N SER A 16 16.66 -0.47 -26.26
CA SER A 16 15.63 0.31 -25.58
C SER A 16 14.38 -0.50 -25.25
N GLN A 17 13.99 -1.40 -26.16
CA GLN A 17 12.83 -2.28 -25.98
C GLN A 17 13.03 -3.24 -24.79
N ALA A 18 14.21 -3.87 -24.68
CA ALA A 18 14.53 -4.72 -23.54
C ALA A 18 14.50 -3.94 -22.21
N THR A 19 15.01 -2.70 -22.20
CA THR A 19 14.95 -1.83 -21.01
C THR A 19 13.51 -1.53 -20.59
N ILE A 20 12.64 -1.14 -21.53
CA ILE A 20 11.22 -0.87 -21.27
C ILE A 20 10.51 -2.10 -20.73
N MET A 21 10.78 -3.29 -21.31
CA MET A 21 10.20 -4.54 -20.83
C MET A 21 10.63 -4.90 -19.41
N LEU A 22 11.92 -4.80 -19.09
CA LEU A 22 12.43 -5.05 -17.73
C LEU A 22 11.80 -4.10 -16.70
N LEU A 23 11.56 -2.85 -17.06
CA LEU A 23 10.90 -1.88 -16.19
C LEU A 23 9.40 -2.14 -16.04
N THR A 24 8.75 -2.63 -17.09
CA THR A 24 7.37 -3.11 -17.03
C THR A 24 7.25 -4.35 -16.13
N MET A 25 8.27 -5.22 -16.12
CA MET A 25 8.35 -6.32 -15.15
C MET A 25 8.56 -5.81 -13.72
N LEU A 26 9.40 -4.80 -13.52
CA LEU A 26 9.58 -4.20 -12.20
C LEU A 26 8.26 -3.61 -11.67
N SER A 27 7.48 -2.96 -12.53
CA SER A 27 6.14 -2.46 -12.21
C SER A 27 5.21 -3.56 -11.71
N SER A 28 5.12 -4.70 -12.43
CA SER A 28 4.27 -5.83 -12.02
C SER A 28 4.79 -6.54 -10.77
N LEU A 29 6.10 -6.60 -10.57
CA LEU A 29 6.72 -7.11 -9.34
C LEU A 29 6.41 -6.22 -8.14
N LEU A 30 6.53 -4.90 -8.28
CA LEU A 30 6.16 -3.95 -7.22
C LEU A 30 4.68 -4.09 -6.84
N LEU A 31 3.80 -4.25 -7.83
CA LEU A 31 2.39 -4.51 -7.61
C LEU A 31 2.17 -5.84 -6.84
N ALA A 32 2.82 -6.93 -7.23
CA ALA A 32 2.72 -8.22 -6.56
C ALA A 32 3.25 -8.17 -5.11
N VAL A 33 4.41 -7.53 -4.87
CA VAL A 33 4.96 -7.35 -3.53
C VAL A 33 4.03 -6.46 -2.69
N GLY A 34 3.49 -5.39 -3.28
CA GLY A 34 2.46 -4.56 -2.65
C GLY A 34 1.25 -5.37 -2.20
N ILE A 35 0.72 -6.24 -3.07
CA ILE A 35 -0.40 -7.14 -2.74
C ILE A 35 -0.03 -8.10 -1.60
N ILE A 36 1.18 -8.66 -1.57
CA ILE A 36 1.64 -9.52 -0.45
C ILE A 36 1.64 -8.76 0.87
N LEU A 37 2.12 -7.51 0.89
CA LEU A 37 2.11 -6.70 2.10
C LEU A 37 0.69 -6.34 2.53
N LEU A 38 -0.18 -6.01 1.58
CA LEU A 38 -1.60 -5.76 1.84
C LEU A 38 -2.35 -7.01 2.31
N ALA A 39 -1.97 -8.21 1.84
CA ALA A 39 -2.46 -9.49 2.36
C ALA A 39 -2.18 -9.63 3.87
N ARG A 40 -1.03 -9.10 4.31
CA ARG A 40 -0.65 -9.02 5.72
C ARG A 40 -1.17 -7.78 6.42
N ARG A 41 -2.07 -7.03 5.78
CA ARG A 41 -2.71 -5.81 6.30
C ARG A 41 -1.70 -4.68 6.58
N ASN A 42 -0.60 -4.62 5.83
CA ASN A 42 0.49 -3.66 6.04
C ASN A 42 0.36 -2.42 5.13
N ASP A 43 0.42 -1.22 5.72
CA ASP A 43 0.29 0.08 5.04
C ASP A 43 1.36 0.32 3.97
N PHE A 44 2.57 -0.23 4.14
CA PHE A 44 3.65 -0.10 3.15
C PHE A 44 3.29 -0.71 1.80
N GLY A 45 2.35 -1.67 1.78
CA GLY A 45 1.84 -2.26 0.56
C GLY A 45 1.20 -1.23 -0.39
N TRP A 46 0.54 -0.19 0.14
CA TRP A 46 -0.08 0.85 -0.68
C TRP A 46 0.94 1.67 -1.46
N TRP A 47 2.08 1.99 -0.83
CA TRP A 47 3.18 2.71 -1.49
C TRP A 47 3.78 1.89 -2.64
N LEU A 48 3.97 0.57 -2.44
CA LEU A 48 4.46 -0.31 -3.50
C LEU A 48 3.46 -0.46 -4.65
N VAL A 49 2.16 -0.53 -4.36
CA VAL A 49 1.11 -0.52 -5.39
C VAL A 49 1.15 0.77 -6.21
N MET A 50 1.22 1.93 -5.55
CA MET A 50 1.32 3.24 -6.21
C MET A 50 2.56 3.35 -7.09
N LEU A 51 3.72 2.93 -6.56
CA LEU A 51 4.96 2.86 -7.34
C LEU A 51 4.84 1.89 -8.51
N GLY A 52 4.17 0.76 -8.32
CA GLY A 52 3.87 -0.20 -9.39
C GLY A 52 3.11 0.45 -10.54
N TYR A 53 2.02 1.18 -10.26
CA TYR A 53 1.25 1.88 -11.30
C TYR A 53 2.05 2.97 -12.03
N PHE A 54 2.96 3.66 -11.34
CA PHE A 54 3.78 4.72 -11.94
C PHE A 54 5.04 4.21 -12.62
N ALA A 55 5.62 3.08 -12.22
CA ALA A 55 6.95 2.66 -12.66
C ALA A 55 7.07 2.52 -14.18
N ASN A 56 6.06 1.93 -14.85
CA ASN A 56 6.09 1.79 -16.31
C ASN A 56 5.83 3.14 -17.04
N PRO A 57 4.74 3.89 -16.75
CA PRO A 57 4.49 5.22 -17.34
C PRO A 57 5.61 6.24 -17.11
N LEU A 58 6.23 6.25 -15.93
CA LEU A 58 7.34 7.14 -15.59
C LEU A 58 8.55 6.89 -16.49
N VAL A 59 8.81 5.63 -16.83
CA VAL A 59 9.90 5.27 -17.74
C VAL A 59 9.58 5.68 -19.15
N ALA A 60 8.38 5.38 -19.66
CA ALA A 60 7.97 5.78 -21.00
C ALA A 60 8.02 7.31 -21.21
N ALA A 61 7.74 8.08 -20.15
CA ALA A 61 7.83 9.53 -20.17
C ALA A 61 9.27 10.06 -20.08
N LEU A 62 10.15 9.42 -19.29
CA LEU A 62 11.52 9.90 -19.03
C LEU A 62 12.59 9.27 -19.94
N TYR A 63 12.26 8.21 -20.68
CA TYR A 63 13.22 7.52 -21.54
C TYR A 63 13.55 8.36 -22.79
N PRO A 64 14.85 8.65 -23.04
CA PRO A 64 15.27 9.41 -24.22
C PRO A 64 14.78 8.74 -25.51
N GLY A 65 13.93 9.45 -26.27
CA GLY A 65 13.41 8.99 -27.56
C GLY A 65 11.94 8.56 -27.56
N GLN A 66 11.32 8.32 -26.39
CA GLN A 66 9.87 8.20 -26.28
C GLN A 66 9.24 9.54 -25.87
N ASN A 67 9.74 10.14 -24.77
CA ASN A 67 9.25 11.41 -24.22
C ASN A 67 7.71 11.51 -24.17
N ASP A 68 7.03 10.38 -23.92
CA ASP A 68 5.58 10.31 -23.98
C ASP A 68 4.97 10.58 -22.60
N TYR A 69 4.96 11.86 -22.24
CA TYR A 69 4.38 12.35 -20.99
C TYR A 69 2.86 12.09 -20.89
N TRP A 70 2.18 11.73 -21.99
CA TRP A 70 0.75 11.43 -21.95
C TRP A 70 0.46 10.09 -21.27
N LEU A 71 1.40 9.15 -21.31
CA LEU A 71 1.27 7.87 -20.58
C LEU A 71 1.23 8.08 -19.06
N LEU A 72 1.95 9.09 -18.54
CA LEU A 72 1.85 9.48 -17.12
C LEU A 72 0.44 9.93 -16.75
N LEU A 73 -0.22 10.69 -17.62
CA LEU A 73 -1.60 11.13 -17.38
C LEU A 73 -2.57 9.94 -17.33
N GLY A 74 -2.34 8.90 -18.14
CA GLY A 74 -3.09 7.64 -18.09
C GLY A 74 -2.90 6.83 -16.79
N ALA A 75 -1.80 7.05 -16.07
CA ALA A 75 -1.49 6.39 -14.81
C ALA A 75 -2.12 7.05 -13.57
N ILE A 76 -2.36 8.37 -13.65
CA ILE A 76 -2.93 9.18 -12.55
C ILE A 76 -4.24 8.58 -12.01
N PRO A 77 -5.22 8.15 -12.84
CA PRO A 77 -6.45 7.55 -12.33
C PRO A 77 -6.22 6.33 -11.44
N LEU A 78 -5.29 5.45 -11.82
CA LEU A 78 -4.95 4.25 -11.03
C LEU A 78 -4.26 4.62 -9.72
N PHE A 79 -3.39 5.63 -9.74
CA PHE A 79 -2.78 6.16 -8.52
C PHE A 79 -3.82 6.76 -7.58
N ILE A 80 -4.79 7.54 -8.10
CA ILE A 80 -5.89 8.10 -7.29
C ILE A 80 -6.71 6.97 -6.66
N CYS A 81 -6.96 5.87 -7.39
CA CYS A 81 -7.60 4.68 -6.82
C CYS A 81 -6.78 4.09 -5.67
N ALA A 82 -5.48 3.88 -5.85
CA ALA A 82 -4.61 3.38 -4.78
C ALA A 82 -4.55 4.34 -3.58
N ALA A 83 -4.57 5.66 -3.80
CA ALA A 83 -4.58 6.67 -2.75
C ALA A 83 -5.91 6.70 -1.99
N THR A 84 -7.03 6.57 -2.71
CA THR A 84 -8.36 6.47 -2.12
C THR A 84 -8.48 5.19 -1.30
N ALA A 85 -7.95 4.09 -1.81
CA ALA A 85 -7.90 2.82 -1.11
C ALA A 85 -7.07 2.91 0.18
N MET A 86 -5.87 3.50 0.09
CA MET A 86 -5.00 3.77 1.24
C MET A 86 -5.71 4.66 2.27
N TYR A 87 -6.42 5.71 1.82
CA TYR A 87 -7.21 6.56 2.71
C TYR A 87 -8.30 5.78 3.43
N GLY A 88 -9.09 4.97 2.72
CA GLY A 88 -10.09 4.09 3.33
C GLY A 88 -9.46 3.13 4.34
N PHE A 89 -8.34 2.52 3.95
CA PHE A 89 -7.59 1.58 4.78
C PHE A 89 -7.04 2.23 6.05
N SER A 90 -6.60 3.50 5.94
CA SER A 90 -6.01 4.26 7.03
C SER A 90 -6.97 4.59 8.18
N ARG A 91 -8.27 4.40 7.98
CA ARG A 91 -9.30 4.60 9.00
C ARG A 91 -9.42 3.41 9.97
N HIS A 92 -8.81 2.27 9.65
CA HIS A 92 -8.79 1.10 10.52
C HIS A 92 -7.69 1.20 11.58
N PRO A 93 -7.89 0.72 12.82
CA PRO A 93 -6.90 0.87 13.88
C PRO A 93 -5.61 0.11 13.56
N LEU A 94 -4.48 0.67 13.99
CA LEU A 94 -3.16 0.05 13.86
C LEU A 94 -2.98 -1.07 14.89
N LYS A 95 -2.20 -2.09 14.52
CA LYS A 95 -1.66 -3.14 15.39
C LYS A 95 -0.15 -3.19 15.15
N GLY A 96 0.62 -2.60 16.04
CA GLY A 96 2.05 -2.38 15.86
C GLY A 96 2.35 -1.24 14.89
N ARG A 97 3.51 -1.30 14.20
CA ARG A 97 4.05 -0.13 13.47
C ARG A 97 3.40 0.15 12.11
N PHE A 98 3.05 -0.90 11.35
CA PHE A 98 2.56 -0.75 9.97
C PHE A 98 1.35 -1.62 9.63
N THR A 99 0.89 -2.46 10.55
CA THR A 99 -0.19 -3.41 10.29
C THR A 99 -1.51 -2.86 10.84
N ARG A 100 -2.63 -3.12 10.15
CA ARG A 100 -3.97 -2.70 10.61
C ARG A 100 -4.86 -3.86 10.97
N VAL A 101 -5.79 -3.62 11.89
CA VAL A 101 -6.86 -4.55 12.26
C VAL A 101 -8.08 -4.23 11.40
N LEU A 102 -8.37 -5.12 10.45
CA LEU A 102 -9.53 -4.99 9.57
C LEU A 102 -10.58 -6.01 9.95
N ALA A 103 -11.81 -5.54 10.11
CA ALA A 103 -12.99 -6.39 10.12
C ALA A 103 -13.47 -6.53 8.66
N PRO A 104 -13.32 -7.70 8.02
CA PRO A 104 -13.74 -7.88 6.64
C PRO A 104 -15.24 -7.61 6.50
N THR A 105 -15.61 -6.75 5.56
CA THR A 105 -17.02 -6.47 5.28
C THR A 105 -17.64 -7.61 4.47
N GLN A 106 -18.95 -7.79 4.60
CA GLN A 106 -19.68 -8.79 3.82
C GLN A 106 -19.72 -8.43 2.32
N PHE A 107 -20.09 -9.42 1.51
CA PHE A 107 -20.29 -9.22 0.08
C PHE A 107 -21.44 -8.24 -0.17
N SER A 108 -21.24 -7.34 -1.14
CA SER A 108 -22.25 -6.35 -1.54
C SER A 108 -22.34 -6.32 -3.06
N VAL A 109 -23.53 -6.61 -3.60
CA VAL A 109 -23.81 -6.52 -5.04
C VAL A 109 -23.64 -5.08 -5.53
N VAL A 110 -24.09 -4.10 -4.73
CA VAL A 110 -23.92 -2.68 -5.05
C VAL A 110 -22.43 -2.31 -5.08
N GLY A 111 -21.64 -2.85 -4.14
CA GLY A 111 -20.18 -2.72 -4.15
C GLY A 111 -19.56 -3.31 -5.41
N LEU A 112 -19.95 -4.54 -5.79
CA LEU A 112 -19.48 -5.19 -7.01
C LEU A 112 -19.79 -4.35 -8.26
N LEU A 113 -21.03 -3.92 -8.43
CA LEU A 113 -21.42 -3.08 -9.56
C LEU A 113 -20.67 -1.73 -9.57
N GLY A 114 -20.47 -1.13 -8.40
CA GLY A 114 -19.68 0.09 -8.24
C GLY A 114 -18.22 -0.08 -8.67
N LEU A 115 -17.57 -1.18 -8.26
CA LEU A 115 -16.20 -1.47 -8.67
C LEU A 115 -16.08 -1.80 -10.16
N LEU A 116 -17.06 -2.51 -10.73
CA LEU A 116 -17.09 -2.77 -12.18
C LEU A 116 -17.29 -1.48 -12.99
N LEU A 117 -18.18 -0.60 -12.55
CA LEU A 117 -18.39 0.71 -13.18
C LEU A 117 -17.14 1.57 -13.07
N LEU A 118 -16.46 1.55 -11.93
CA LEU A 118 -15.17 2.20 -11.75
C LEU A 118 -14.11 1.61 -12.70
N ALA A 119 -14.04 0.29 -12.85
CA ALA A 119 -13.13 -0.35 -13.79
C ALA A 119 -13.39 0.10 -15.24
N VAL A 120 -14.65 0.17 -15.66
CA VAL A 120 -15.01 0.69 -17.00
C VAL A 120 -14.57 2.15 -17.15
N ALA A 121 -14.85 3.01 -16.16
CA ALA A 121 -14.42 4.41 -16.19
C ALA A 121 -12.90 4.55 -16.29
N LEU A 122 -12.15 3.80 -15.48
CA LEU A 122 -10.68 3.77 -15.51
C LEU A 122 -10.13 3.21 -16.82
N THR A 123 -10.82 2.25 -17.43
CA THR A 123 -10.46 1.71 -18.76
C THR A 123 -10.50 2.82 -19.80
N ILE A 124 -11.57 3.61 -19.81
CA ILE A 124 -11.72 4.75 -20.72
C ILE A 124 -10.63 5.79 -20.44
N LEU A 125 -10.39 6.14 -19.18
CA LEU A 125 -9.40 7.15 -18.80
C LEU A 125 -7.96 6.77 -19.15
N GLN A 126 -7.63 5.47 -19.17
CA GLN A 126 -6.30 4.98 -19.58
C GLN A 126 -5.96 5.26 -21.04
N TRP A 127 -6.95 5.53 -21.90
CA TRP A 127 -6.72 5.98 -23.27
C TRP A 127 -6.21 7.43 -23.37
N GLY A 128 -6.13 8.16 -22.25
CA GLY A 128 -5.52 9.49 -22.18
C GLY A 128 -6.16 10.49 -23.14
N HIS A 129 -5.34 11.12 -23.99
CA HIS A 129 -5.81 12.11 -24.96
C HIS A 129 -6.85 11.55 -25.94
N ALA A 130 -6.83 10.23 -26.24
CA ALA A 130 -7.76 9.66 -27.20
C ALA A 130 -9.24 9.76 -26.76
N VAL A 131 -9.50 9.96 -25.46
CA VAL A 131 -10.84 10.24 -24.90
C VAL A 131 -11.45 11.52 -25.46
N THR A 132 -10.63 12.51 -25.85
CA THR A 132 -11.09 13.78 -26.46
C THR A 132 -11.64 13.61 -27.87
N THR A 133 -11.37 12.47 -28.51
CA THR A 133 -11.88 12.10 -29.84
C THR A 133 -12.64 10.77 -29.78
N PRO A 134 -13.86 10.76 -29.20
CA PRO A 134 -14.62 9.53 -28.92
C PRO A 134 -14.93 8.72 -30.19
N GLN A 135 -15.06 9.38 -31.34
CA GLN A 135 -15.25 8.73 -32.63
C GLN A 135 -14.09 7.76 -32.97
N ARG A 136 -12.84 8.10 -32.62
CA ARG A 136 -11.68 7.22 -32.85
C ARG A 136 -11.58 6.11 -31.80
N LEU A 137 -11.99 6.41 -30.58
CA LEU A 137 -11.95 5.49 -29.45
C LEU A 137 -13.01 4.38 -29.58
N PHE A 138 -14.18 4.70 -30.14
CA PHE A 138 -15.29 3.76 -30.31
C PHE A 138 -15.50 3.25 -31.74
N ALA A 139 -14.85 3.83 -32.76
CA ALA A 139 -14.81 3.25 -34.10
C ALA A 139 -14.26 1.81 -34.09
N THR A 140 -13.46 1.47 -33.10
CA THR A 140 -12.86 0.14 -32.90
C THR A 140 -13.81 -0.90 -32.32
N LEU A 141 -15.00 -0.49 -31.84
CA LEU A 141 -16.03 -1.39 -31.29
C LEU A 141 -17.11 -1.76 -32.32
N SER A 142 -17.02 -1.30 -33.56
CA SER A 142 -17.90 -1.76 -34.63
C SER A 142 -17.68 -3.26 -34.89
N ALA A 143 -18.76 -4.02 -35.11
CA ALA A 143 -18.77 -5.48 -35.19
C ALA A 143 -17.74 -6.09 -36.19
N ASP A 144 -17.37 -5.38 -37.25
CA ASP A 144 -16.39 -5.82 -38.26
C ASP A 144 -14.91 -5.58 -37.87
N GLN A 145 -14.63 -4.80 -36.82
CA GLN A 145 -13.27 -4.41 -36.40
C GLN A 145 -12.84 -5.05 -35.07
N MET A 146 -13.72 -5.87 -34.46
CA MET A 146 -13.49 -6.49 -33.15
C MET A 146 -12.46 -7.63 -33.16
N SER A 147 -11.97 -8.04 -34.34
CA SER A 147 -10.93 -9.08 -34.50
C SER A 147 -9.56 -8.44 -34.75
N GLY A 148 -8.89 -7.93 -33.71
CA GLY A 148 -7.57 -7.33 -33.90
C GLY A 148 -6.84 -6.84 -32.63
N PRO A 149 -5.66 -6.21 -32.81
CA PRO A 149 -4.79 -5.73 -31.72
C PRO A 149 -5.46 -4.68 -30.81
N LEU A 150 -6.51 -4.02 -31.29
CA LEU A 150 -7.26 -3.02 -30.53
C LEU A 150 -8.15 -3.64 -29.45
N LEU A 151 -8.76 -4.81 -29.69
CA LEU A 151 -9.49 -5.54 -28.65
C LEU A 151 -8.53 -5.97 -27.52
N THR A 152 -7.33 -6.42 -27.87
CA THR A 152 -6.28 -6.75 -26.91
C THR A 152 -5.92 -5.56 -26.03
N ALA A 153 -5.81 -4.35 -26.61
CA ALA A 153 -5.56 -3.13 -25.84
C ALA A 153 -6.72 -2.79 -24.88
N TRP A 154 -7.97 -2.87 -25.36
CA TRP A 154 -9.17 -2.68 -24.51
C TRP A 154 -9.21 -3.66 -23.34
N LEU A 155 -8.97 -4.95 -23.59
CA LEU A 155 -8.94 -5.97 -22.54
C LEU A 155 -7.78 -5.77 -21.57
N ASN A 156 -6.61 -5.36 -22.06
CA ASN A 156 -5.45 -5.05 -21.21
C ASN A 156 -5.77 -3.87 -20.27
N PHE A 157 -6.28 -2.76 -20.79
CA PHE A 157 -6.70 -1.62 -19.97
C PHE A 157 -7.82 -1.99 -19.00
N PHE A 158 -8.77 -2.82 -19.44
CA PHE A 158 -9.86 -3.29 -18.58
C PHE A 158 -9.37 -4.13 -17.41
N PHE A 159 -8.51 -5.12 -17.65
CA PHE A 159 -8.00 -5.94 -16.56
C PHE A 159 -7.05 -5.16 -15.63
N THR A 160 -6.25 -4.23 -16.18
CA THR A 160 -5.45 -3.30 -15.36
C THR A 160 -6.33 -2.41 -14.50
N ALA A 161 -7.40 -1.85 -15.07
CA ALA A 161 -8.40 -1.07 -14.37
C ALA A 161 -9.16 -1.89 -13.31
N LEU A 162 -9.44 -3.17 -13.60
CA LEU A 162 -10.12 -4.07 -12.68
C LEU A 162 -9.29 -4.31 -11.43
N ILE A 163 -7.97 -4.47 -11.57
CA ILE A 163 -7.04 -4.53 -10.43
C ILE A 163 -7.07 -3.21 -9.65
N GLY A 164 -7.00 -2.05 -10.33
CA GLY A 164 -7.04 -0.75 -9.66
C GLY A 164 -8.34 -0.51 -8.89
N ALA A 165 -9.48 -0.79 -9.51
CA ALA A 165 -10.79 -0.67 -8.90
C ALA A 165 -10.96 -1.67 -7.75
N SER A 166 -10.52 -2.91 -7.91
CA SER A 166 -10.63 -3.91 -6.84
C SER A 166 -9.84 -3.53 -5.61
N LEU A 167 -8.67 -2.90 -5.76
CA LEU A 167 -7.89 -2.39 -4.65
C LEU A 167 -8.61 -1.27 -3.87
N VAL A 168 -9.48 -0.49 -4.51
CA VAL A 168 -10.40 0.42 -3.79
C VAL A 168 -11.30 -0.36 -2.84
N GLY A 169 -11.90 -1.45 -3.31
CA GLY A 169 -12.68 -2.36 -2.46
C GLY A 169 -11.86 -2.92 -1.28
N VAL A 170 -10.62 -3.33 -1.54
CA VAL A 170 -9.68 -3.78 -0.49
C VAL A 170 -9.43 -2.68 0.55
N GLY A 171 -9.27 -1.44 0.11
CA GLY A 171 -9.12 -0.28 0.99
C GLY A 171 -10.29 -0.10 1.96
N PHE A 172 -11.51 -0.44 1.52
CA PHE A 172 -12.72 -0.43 2.35
C PHE A 172 -13.01 -1.80 3.01
N ALA A 173 -11.97 -2.58 3.26
CA ALA A 173 -12.03 -3.88 3.92
C ALA A 173 -12.91 -4.95 3.23
N GLN A 174 -13.20 -4.81 1.93
CA GLN A 174 -13.97 -5.79 1.17
C GLN A 174 -13.08 -6.97 0.78
N ARG A 175 -13.13 -8.06 1.56
CA ARG A 175 -12.35 -9.27 1.29
C ARG A 175 -12.61 -9.84 -0.11
N TRP A 176 -13.85 -9.75 -0.59
CA TRP A 176 -14.22 -10.31 -1.89
C TRP A 176 -13.58 -9.55 -3.07
N ALA A 177 -13.09 -8.32 -2.85
CA ALA A 177 -12.43 -7.55 -3.90
C ALA A 177 -11.09 -8.19 -4.33
N TRP A 178 -10.44 -8.97 -3.46
CA TRP A 178 -9.27 -9.78 -3.84
C TRP A 178 -9.55 -10.74 -5.02
N GLY A 179 -10.78 -11.20 -5.17
CA GLY A 179 -11.18 -12.07 -6.28
C GLY A 179 -11.22 -11.32 -7.60
N LEU A 180 -11.62 -10.05 -7.60
CA LEU A 180 -11.52 -9.18 -8.77
C LEU A 180 -10.05 -8.87 -9.11
N THR A 181 -9.19 -8.67 -8.11
CA THR A 181 -7.74 -8.52 -8.33
C THR A 181 -7.16 -9.77 -9.00
N ALA A 182 -7.52 -10.96 -8.51
CA ALA A 182 -7.10 -12.23 -9.10
C ALA A 182 -7.64 -12.40 -10.53
N LEU A 183 -8.90 -12.03 -10.77
CA LEU A 183 -9.51 -12.07 -12.11
C LEU A 183 -8.80 -11.13 -13.08
N GLY A 184 -8.47 -9.91 -12.65
CA GLY A 184 -7.69 -8.96 -13.45
C GLY A 184 -6.30 -9.49 -13.78
N GLY A 185 -5.58 -10.00 -12.78
CA GLY A 185 -4.26 -10.63 -13.00
C GLY A 185 -4.33 -11.83 -13.96
N ALA A 186 -5.36 -12.68 -13.83
CA ALA A 186 -5.54 -13.85 -14.68
C ALA A 186 -5.88 -13.45 -16.12
N GLY A 187 -6.69 -12.41 -16.30
CA GLY A 187 -6.97 -11.83 -17.61
C GLY A 187 -5.71 -11.31 -18.30
N LEU A 188 -4.86 -10.57 -17.58
CA LEU A 188 -3.58 -10.08 -18.11
C LEU A 188 -2.59 -11.22 -18.43
N ALA A 189 -2.50 -12.23 -17.57
CA ALA A 189 -1.69 -13.42 -17.82
C ALA A 189 -2.16 -14.19 -19.08
N LEU A 190 -3.48 -14.33 -19.26
CA LEU A 190 -4.07 -14.95 -20.43
C LEU A 190 -3.75 -14.14 -21.69
N LEU A 191 -3.97 -12.82 -21.68
CA LEU A 191 -3.65 -11.95 -22.82
C LEU A 191 -2.18 -12.03 -23.20
N THR A 192 -1.27 -12.06 -22.21
CA THR A 192 0.18 -12.17 -22.44
C THR A 192 0.54 -13.52 -23.07
N THR A 193 -0.13 -14.59 -22.66
CA THR A 193 0.05 -15.94 -23.24
C THR A 193 -0.48 -16.03 -24.68
N LEU A 194 -1.57 -15.33 -24.99
CA LEU A 194 -2.20 -15.33 -26.32
C LEU A 194 -1.56 -14.31 -27.28
N GLN A 195 -0.82 -13.32 -26.76
CA GLN A 195 -0.18 -12.28 -27.56
C GLN A 195 0.64 -12.80 -28.75
N PRO A 196 1.43 -13.88 -28.65
CA PRO A 196 2.16 -14.45 -29.79
C PRO A 196 1.25 -14.86 -30.95
N GLN A 197 0.14 -15.53 -30.62
CA GLN A 197 -0.85 -15.97 -31.61
C GLN A 197 -1.59 -14.80 -32.26
N LEU A 198 -1.76 -13.68 -31.53
CA LEU A 198 -2.48 -12.50 -31.99
C LEU A 198 -1.60 -11.51 -32.78
N SER A 199 -0.29 -11.47 -32.49
CA SER A 199 0.66 -10.53 -33.10
C SER A 199 1.61 -11.18 -34.12
N GLY A 200 1.62 -12.51 -34.21
CA GLY A 200 2.54 -13.26 -35.06
C GLY A 200 3.96 -13.33 -34.51
N SER A 201 4.19 -12.99 -33.24
CA SER A 201 5.48 -13.19 -32.59
C SER A 201 5.67 -14.66 -32.19
N GLU A 202 6.93 -15.11 -32.13
CA GLU A 202 7.25 -16.53 -31.87
C GLU A 202 7.18 -16.89 -30.38
N GLU A 203 7.42 -15.92 -29.48
CA GLU A 203 7.50 -16.18 -28.04
C GLU A 203 6.63 -15.23 -27.19
N PRO A 204 6.04 -15.71 -26.09
CA PRO A 204 5.37 -14.88 -25.10
C PRO A 204 6.37 -14.09 -24.25
N LEU A 205 5.96 -12.91 -23.76
CA LEU A 205 6.77 -12.08 -22.87
C LEU A 205 6.82 -12.69 -21.46
N PHE A 206 7.73 -13.66 -21.26
CA PHE A 206 7.76 -14.53 -20.09
C PHE A 206 7.83 -13.79 -18.75
N GLY A 207 8.60 -12.70 -18.66
CA GLY A 207 8.68 -12.01 -17.37
C GLY A 207 7.44 -11.15 -17.05
N LEU A 208 6.69 -10.68 -18.05
CA LEU A 208 5.37 -10.07 -17.81
C LEU A 208 4.36 -11.13 -17.38
N LEU A 209 4.38 -12.28 -18.04
CA LEU A 209 3.56 -13.42 -17.64
C LEU A 209 3.83 -13.82 -16.19
N LEU A 210 5.10 -13.94 -15.79
CA LEU A 210 5.48 -14.22 -14.41
C LEU A 210 4.92 -13.17 -13.45
N GLY A 211 5.06 -11.88 -13.77
CA GLY A 211 4.52 -10.78 -12.97
C GLY A 211 3.01 -10.90 -12.75
N TYR A 212 2.24 -11.18 -13.80
CA TYR A 212 0.79 -11.34 -13.69
C TYR A 212 0.39 -12.63 -12.95
N VAL A 213 1.11 -13.73 -13.15
CA VAL A 213 0.90 -14.96 -12.37
C VAL A 213 1.15 -14.69 -10.88
N LEU A 214 2.19 -13.93 -10.52
CA LEU A 214 2.43 -13.52 -9.15
C LEU A 214 1.29 -12.65 -8.61
N VAL A 215 0.75 -11.70 -9.37
CA VAL A 215 -0.43 -10.92 -8.97
C VAL A 215 -1.62 -11.85 -8.65
N VAL A 216 -1.88 -12.87 -9.48
CA VAL A 216 -2.95 -13.85 -9.23
C VAL A 216 -2.71 -14.63 -7.95
N VAL A 217 -1.54 -15.25 -7.81
CA VAL A 217 -1.20 -16.09 -6.65
C VAL A 217 -1.25 -15.28 -5.36
N THR A 218 -0.72 -14.06 -5.39
CA THR A 218 -0.68 -13.19 -4.22
C THR A 218 -2.05 -12.64 -3.86
N ALA A 219 -2.93 -12.36 -4.85
CA ALA A 219 -4.32 -11.99 -4.60
C ALA A 219 -5.15 -13.14 -4.01
N VAL A 220 -4.95 -14.37 -4.50
CA VAL A 220 -5.58 -15.57 -3.93
C VAL A 220 -5.08 -15.81 -2.50
N TYR A 221 -3.78 -15.68 -2.26
CA TYR A 221 -3.21 -15.71 -0.92
C TYR A 221 -3.83 -14.64 -0.02
N ALA A 222 -3.97 -13.40 -0.49
CA ALA A 222 -4.59 -12.31 0.24
C ALA A 222 -6.05 -12.60 0.62
N TRP A 223 -6.82 -13.16 -0.32
CA TRP A 223 -8.19 -13.61 -0.06
C TRP A 223 -8.23 -14.63 1.09
N ILE A 224 -7.32 -15.60 1.11
CA ILE A 224 -7.25 -16.63 2.15
C ILE A 224 -6.79 -16.01 3.48
N ALA A 225 -5.72 -15.23 3.48
CA ALA A 225 -5.13 -14.59 4.66
C ALA A 225 -6.08 -13.60 5.35
N TRP A 226 -6.95 -12.94 4.59
CA TRP A 226 -7.99 -12.08 5.16
C TRP A 226 -9.18 -12.86 5.69
N GLY A 227 -9.30 -14.14 5.35
CA GLY A 227 -10.31 -15.04 5.88
C GLY A 227 -9.98 -15.66 7.22
N THR A 228 -8.71 -15.64 7.63
CA THR A 228 -8.33 -16.10 8.95
C THR A 228 -8.55 -14.99 9.97
N PRO A 229 -9.22 -15.29 11.09
CA PRO A 229 -9.36 -14.31 12.17
C PRO A 229 -7.97 -13.92 12.67
N LEU A 230 -7.77 -12.63 12.92
CA LEU A 230 -6.58 -12.17 13.62
C LEU A 230 -6.61 -12.82 15.01
N ALA A 231 -5.52 -13.47 15.40
CA ALA A 231 -5.36 -13.93 16.77
C ALA A 231 -5.63 -12.73 17.69
N GLN A 232 -6.65 -12.85 18.53
CA GLN A 232 -6.88 -11.91 19.61
C GLN A 232 -5.62 -11.98 20.46
N THR A 233 -4.81 -10.93 20.38
CA THR A 233 -3.82 -10.67 21.42
C THR A 233 -4.66 -10.37 22.64
N SER A 234 -4.78 -11.37 23.52
CA SER A 234 -5.17 -11.20 24.91
C SER A 234 -4.54 -9.93 25.43
N GLY A 235 -5.32 -9.07 26.10
CA GLY A 235 -4.87 -7.79 26.60
C GLY A 235 -3.50 -7.91 27.25
N GLU A 236 -2.52 -7.25 26.65
CA GLU A 236 -1.25 -6.97 27.27
C GLU A 236 -1.28 -5.47 27.51
N ASP A 237 -1.76 -5.16 28.70
CA ASP A 237 -1.62 -3.94 29.49
C ASP A 237 -1.41 -2.62 28.72
N THR A 238 -2.53 -1.92 28.56
CA THR A 238 -2.63 -0.51 28.93
C THR A 238 -1.91 -0.24 30.26
N SER A 239 -0.65 0.20 30.19
CA SER A 239 0.00 0.91 31.30
C SER A 239 0.99 2.00 30.87
N GLU A 240 1.29 2.15 29.57
CA GLU A 240 2.25 3.18 29.10
C GLU A 240 1.64 4.31 28.25
N ASP A 241 0.37 4.23 27.84
CA ASP A 241 -0.25 5.22 26.93
C ASP A 241 -1.42 6.01 27.55
N SER A 242 -1.73 5.82 28.85
CA SER A 242 -2.70 6.67 29.57
C SER A 242 -2.05 7.89 30.22
N ALA A 243 -0.73 8.04 30.16
CA ALA A 243 -0.03 9.22 30.69
C ALA A 243 -0.09 10.44 29.77
N ALA A 244 -0.60 10.28 28.54
CA ALA A 244 -0.62 11.35 27.53
C ALA A 244 -2.03 11.90 27.22
N ALA A 245 -3.08 11.40 27.88
CA ALA A 245 -4.47 11.76 27.56
C ALA A 245 -5.15 12.70 28.58
N ASP A 246 -4.48 13.08 29.68
CA ASP A 246 -5.01 14.03 30.68
C ASP A 246 -4.42 15.46 30.55
N ALA A 247 -3.78 15.78 29.43
CA ALA A 247 -3.11 17.08 29.23
C ALA A 247 -4.04 18.21 28.72
N ASP A 248 -5.36 18.03 28.72
CA ASP A 248 -6.35 19.07 28.36
C ASP A 248 -7.24 19.49 29.55
N ALA A 249 -6.82 19.19 30.79
CA ALA A 249 -7.44 19.75 31.99
C ALA A 249 -6.72 21.05 32.41
N ASP A 250 -7.50 22.11 32.52
CA ASP A 250 -7.20 23.45 33.03
C ASP A 250 -6.05 23.48 34.08
N PRO A 251 -4.92 24.18 33.83
CA PRO A 251 -3.73 24.11 34.68
C PRO A 251 -3.88 24.76 36.08
N ASP A 252 -5.02 25.36 36.41
CA ASP A 252 -5.24 26.07 37.69
C ASP A 252 -6.29 25.42 38.61
N ALA A 253 -6.79 24.22 38.31
CA ALA A 253 -7.73 23.51 39.17
C ALA A 253 -7.06 22.31 39.87
N LEU A 254 -6.28 22.57 40.92
CA LEU A 254 -5.85 21.50 41.83
C LEU A 254 -7.06 21.00 42.62
N ASP A 255 -7.33 19.69 42.51
CA ASP A 255 -8.26 18.98 43.38
C ASP A 255 -7.74 19.08 44.83
N PRO A 256 -8.57 19.51 45.81
CA PRO A 256 -8.16 19.67 47.21
C PRO A 256 -7.53 18.41 47.84
N GLU A 257 -7.81 17.21 47.31
CA GLU A 257 -7.14 15.98 47.78
C GLU A 257 -5.68 15.90 47.32
N THR A 258 -5.36 16.48 46.16
CA THR A 258 -3.99 16.48 45.60
C THR A 258 -3.12 17.54 46.27
N GLU A 259 -3.71 18.69 46.61
CA GLU A 259 -3.04 19.77 47.35
C GLU A 259 -2.68 19.32 48.78
N ALA A 260 -3.61 18.66 49.49
CA ALA A 260 -3.34 18.09 50.81
C ALA A 260 -2.26 16.98 50.78
N ALA A 261 -2.21 16.18 49.71
CA ALA A 261 -1.18 15.15 49.54
C ALA A 261 0.20 15.73 49.23
N LEU A 262 0.26 16.87 48.53
CA LEU A 262 1.50 17.60 48.25
C LEU A 262 2.03 18.31 49.50
N GLU A 263 1.17 19.00 50.25
CA GLU A 263 1.55 19.62 51.53
C GLU A 263 2.09 18.58 52.53
N ALA A 264 1.41 17.43 52.67
CA ALA A 264 1.87 16.35 53.54
C ALA A 264 3.23 15.77 53.12
N LYS A 265 3.53 15.74 51.81
CA LYS A 265 4.84 15.30 51.30
C LYS A 265 5.93 16.32 51.57
N VAL A 266 5.65 17.60 51.36
CA VAL A 266 6.61 18.69 51.61
C VAL A 266 6.92 18.79 53.10
N ASP A 267 5.92 18.69 53.97
CA ASP A 267 6.12 18.69 55.42
C ASP A 267 6.94 17.47 55.89
N ALA A 268 6.74 16.30 55.28
CA ALA A 268 7.53 15.11 55.57
C ALA A 268 8.99 15.24 55.12
N GLU A 269 9.24 15.90 53.98
CA GLU A 269 10.59 16.15 53.46
C GLU A 269 11.34 17.17 54.31
N ILE A 270 10.68 18.27 54.72
CA ILE A 270 11.25 19.27 55.64
C ILE A 270 11.57 18.65 57.00
N ALA A 271 10.69 17.79 57.53
CA ALA A 271 10.94 17.09 58.79
C ALA A 271 12.12 16.11 58.69
N ALA A 272 12.30 15.44 57.55
CA ALA A 272 13.42 14.55 57.31
C ALA A 272 14.76 15.31 57.21
N GLU A 273 14.76 16.47 56.54
CA GLU A 273 15.94 17.33 56.40
C GLU A 273 16.36 17.94 57.74
N GLN A 274 15.40 18.41 58.55
CA GLN A 274 15.68 18.92 59.91
C GLN A 274 16.18 17.83 60.87
N ALA A 275 15.71 16.59 60.72
CA ALA A 275 16.22 15.46 61.50
C ALA A 275 17.66 15.06 61.11
N ALA A 276 18.00 15.20 59.82
CA ALA A 276 19.36 14.95 59.32
C ALA A 276 20.35 16.02 59.83
N ASP A 277 19.96 17.30 59.78
CA ASP A 277 20.80 18.41 60.26
C ASP A 277 21.02 18.39 61.79
N ALA A 278 20.01 17.96 62.57
CA ALA A 278 20.14 17.78 64.02
C ALA A 278 21.06 16.61 64.40
N ALA A 279 21.23 15.61 63.53
CA ALA A 279 22.15 14.49 63.73
C ALA A 279 23.61 14.86 63.37
N ALA A 280 23.82 15.76 62.41
CA ALA A 280 25.14 16.21 61.97
C ALA A 280 25.84 17.15 62.98
N THR A 281 25.10 17.84 63.85
CA THR A 281 25.65 18.81 64.82
C THR A 281 26.10 18.20 66.16
N LYS A 282 26.00 16.88 66.36
CA LYS A 282 26.39 16.20 67.63
C LYS A 282 27.68 15.38 67.55
N GLY A 283 28.46 15.48 66.47
CA GLY A 283 29.51 14.50 66.16
C GLY A 283 30.88 15.03 65.73
N GLU A 284 31.44 16.06 66.38
CA GLU A 284 32.88 16.37 66.25
C GLU A 284 33.57 16.61 67.60
N PRO A 285 34.32 15.61 68.14
CA PRO A 285 35.38 15.87 69.09
C PRO A 285 36.71 16.15 68.36
N SER A 286 37.21 17.36 68.60
CA SER A 286 38.55 17.88 68.29
C SER A 286 39.66 16.83 68.40
N LYS A 287 40.40 16.60 67.31
CA LYS A 287 41.70 15.91 67.35
C LYS A 287 42.82 16.94 67.38
N ASP A 288 43.39 17.11 68.56
CA ASP A 288 44.70 17.72 68.77
C ASP A 288 45.79 16.95 68.02
N VAL A 289 46.59 17.68 67.25
CA VAL A 289 47.81 17.20 66.61
C VAL A 289 49.00 17.79 67.37
N PRO A 290 49.89 16.99 67.97
CA PRO A 290 51.19 17.49 68.40
C PRO A 290 52.18 17.45 67.22
N SER A 291 52.87 18.57 67.00
CA SER A 291 54.02 18.68 66.12
C SER A 291 55.33 18.39 66.87
N LYS A 292 56.22 17.63 66.21
CA LYS A 292 57.69 17.56 66.34
C LYS A 292 58.34 17.82 67.71
#